data_AF-A0A1I7HM16-F1
#
_entry.id   AF-A0A1I7HM16-F1
#
_cell.length_a   1.000
_cell.length_b   1.000
_cell.length_c   1.000
_cell.angle_alpha   90.00
_cell.angle_beta   90.00
_cell.angle_gamma   90.00
#
_symmetry.space_group_name_H-M   'P 1'
#
loop_
_entity.id
_entity.type
_entity.pdbx_description
1 polymer ?
#
loop_
_entity_poly.entity_id
_entity_poly.type
_entity_poly.pdbx_seq_one_letter_code
_entity_poly.pdbx_strand_id
1 'polypeptide(L)' 'MNINSLTKEDILSQIKYLEQNINNGSAAYQANRIGRIRTLKSSLRNSKTLAL' A
#
# COMPACT_ATOMS: atom_id res chain seq x y z
N MET A 1 4.54 -5.92 10.08
CA MET A 1 4.76 -4.45 10.15
C MET A 1 3.47 -3.81 10.61
N ASN A 2 3.52 -3.01 11.68
CA ASN A 2 2.34 -2.37 12.23
C ASN A 2 1.99 -1.16 11.34
N ILE A 3 0.85 -1.20 10.65
CA ILE A 3 0.44 -0.12 9.73
C ILE A 3 0.22 1.21 10.48
N ASN A 4 -0.01 1.15 11.79
CA ASN A 4 -0.29 2.31 12.64
C ASN A 4 0.92 3.25 12.85
N SER A 5 2.13 2.86 12.44
CA SER A 5 3.34 3.69 12.58
C SER A 5 3.90 4.21 11.25
N LEU A 6 3.19 3.99 10.13
CA LEU A 6 3.68 4.41 8.82
C LEU A 6 3.23 5.85 8.53
N THR A 7 4.19 6.70 8.18
CA THR A 7 3.90 8.05 7.67
C THR A 7 3.23 7.97 6.29
N LYS A 8 2.64 9.08 5.85
CA LYS A 8 2.06 9.18 4.50
C LYS A 8 3.12 8.88 3.43
N GLU A 9 4.34 9.38 3.63
CA GLU A 9 5.51 9.23 2.77
C GLU A 9 5.97 7.76 2.70
N ASP A 10 5.93 7.05 3.83
CA ASP A 10 6.23 5.61 3.86
C ASP A 10 5.20 4.81 3.08
N ILE A 11 3.91 5.15 3.22
CA ILE A 11 2.84 4.49 2.50
C ILE A 11 2.98 4.73 0.98
N LEU A 12 3.29 5.95 0.56
CA LEU A 12 3.51 6.29 -0.86
C LEU A 12 4.72 5.54 -1.43
N SER A 13 5.82 5.47 -0.67
CA SER A 13 7.02 4.74 -1.07
C SER A 13 6.75 3.24 -1.23
N GLN A 14 5.96 2.66 -0.33
CA GLN A 14 5.54 1.26 -0.42
C GLN A 14 4.64 0.99 -1.63
N ILE A 15 3.68 1.88 -1.92
CA ILE A 15 2.84 1.76 -3.12
C ILE A 15 3.72 1.74 -4.38
N LYS A 16 4.65 2.69 -4.50
CA LYS A 16 5.55 2.78 -5.66
C LYS A 16 6.38 1.51 -5.83
N TYR A 17 6.96 1.01 -4.73
CA TYR A 17 7.74 -0.24 -4.77
C TYR A 17 6.89 -1.43 -5.23
N LEU A 18 5.66 -1.55 -4.71
CA LEU A 18 4.75 -2.64 -5.08
C LEU A 18 4.31 -2.56 -6.54
N GLU A 19 4.03 -1.35 -7.05
CA GLU A 19 3.65 -1.11 -8.45
C GLU A 19 4.81 -1.44 -9.41
N GLN A 20 6.04 -1.03 -9.09
CA GLN A 20 7.23 -1.36 -9.91
C GLN A 20 7.53 -2.86 -9.99
N ASN A 21 7.15 -3.61 -8.95
CA ASN A 21 7.43 -5.04 -8.84
C ASN A 21 6.17 -5.90 -9.00
N ILE A 22 5.10 -5.35 -9.58
CA ILE A 22 3.79 -6.02 -9.61
C ILE A 22 3.80 -7.29 -10.46
N ASN A 23 4.66 -7.35 -11.47
CA ASN A 23 4.82 -8.50 -12.36
C ASN A 23 5.84 -9.53 -11.84
N ASN A 24 6.51 -9.26 -10.72
CA ASN A 24 7.56 -10.13 -10.20
C ASN A 24 6.96 -11.25 -9.32
N GLY A 25 7.25 -12.49 -9.69
CA GLY A 25 6.84 -13.70 -8.97
C GLY A 25 5.60 -14.38 -9.57
N SER A 26 5.06 -15.36 -8.83
CA SER A 26 3.88 -16.13 -9.24
C SER A 26 2.60 -15.30 -9.23
N ALA A 27 1.57 -15.74 -9.96
CA ALA A 27 0.27 -15.07 -10.00
C ALA A 27 -0.33 -14.82 -8.59
N ALA A 28 -0.14 -15.76 -7.66
CA ALA A 28 -0.56 -15.59 -6.26
C ALA A 28 0.18 -14.43 -5.56
N TYR A 29 1.47 -14.28 -5.84
CA TYR A 29 2.30 -13.18 -5.31
C TYR A 29 1.88 -11.83 -5.91
N GLN A 30 1.57 -11.80 -7.21
CA GLN A 30 1.05 -10.61 -7.88
C GLN A 30 -0.30 -10.18 -7.29
N ALA A 31 -1.22 -11.14 -7.08
CA ALA A 31 -2.51 -10.89 -6.43
C ALA A 31 -2.35 -10.35 -5.00
N ASN A 32 -1.39 -10.88 -4.22
CA ASN A 32 -1.08 -10.36 -2.89
C ASN A 32 -0.59 -8.90 -2.94
N ARG A 33 0.31 -8.57 -3.88
CA ARG A 33 0.81 -7.19 -4.08
C ARG A 33 -0.33 -6.23 -4.42
N ILE A 34 -1.24 -6.63 -5.33
CA ILE A 34 -2.44 -5.85 -5.67
C ILE A 34 -3.31 -5.61 -4.44
N GLY A 35 -3.55 -6.65 -3.62
CA GLY A 35 -4.29 -6.53 -2.37
C GLY A 35 -3.64 -5.52 -1.41
N ARG A 36 -2.32 -5.59 -1.23
CA ARG A 36 -1.57 -4.65 -0.40
C ARG A 36 -1.66 -3.21 -0.92
N ILE A 37 -1.52 -2.98 -2.23
CA ILE A 37 -1.67 -1.66 -2.85
C ILE A 37 -3.06 -1.08 -2.54
N ARG A 38 -4.12 -1.90 -2.66
CA ARG A 38 -5.50 -1.47 -2.37
C ARG A 38 -5.66 -1.05 -0.91
N THR A 39 -5.13 -1.82 0.04
CA THR A 39 -5.17 -1.49 1.46
C THR A 39 -4.42 -0.19 1.75
N LEU A 40 -3.20 -0.02 1.23
CA LEU A 40 -2.40 1.19 1.41
C LEU A 40 -3.08 2.44 0.85
N LYS A 41 -3.66 2.34 -0.36
CA LYS A 41 -4.47 3.43 -0.95
C LYS A 41 -5.69 3.76 -0.09
N SER A 42 -6.30 2.76 0.57
CA SER A 42 -7.42 2.99 1.50
C SER A 42 -6.99 3.70 2.77
N SER A 43 -5.85 3.31 3.36
CA SER A 43 -5.31 3.99 4.54
C SER A 43 -5.03 5.47 4.26
N LEU A 44 -4.50 5.81 3.07
CA LEU A 44 -4.31 7.21 2.66
C LEU A 44 -5.63 8.00 2.58
N ARG A 45 -6.69 7.39 2.06
CA ARG A 45 -8.01 8.03 2.01
C ARG A 45 -8.56 8.27 3.40
N ASN A 46 -8.53 7.26 4.26
CA ASN A 46 -9.08 7.34 5.62
C ASN A 46 -8.27 8.27 6.53
N SER A 47 -6.95 8.33 6.36
CA SER A 47 -6.10 9.31 7.05
C SER A 47 -6.46 10.75 6.68
N LYS A 48 -6.92 10.99 5.43
CA LYS A 48 -7.43 12.30 5.01
C LYS A 48 -8.82 12.61 5.61
N THR A 49 -9.60 11.60 5.97
CA THR A 49 -10.97 11.76 6.51
C THR A 49 -11.00 12.06 8.02
N LEU A 50 -9.91 11.81 8.76
CA LEU A 50 -9.78 12.08 10.20
C LEU A 50 -9.33 13.52 10.53
N ALA A 51 -9.26 14.41 9.55
CA ALA A 51 -8.92 15.83 9.73
C ALA A 51 -10.17 16.73 9.81
N LEU A 52 -11.18 16.31 10.59
CA LEU A 52 -12.40 17.08 10.89
C LEU A 52 -12.48 17.40 12.38
#